data_AF-A0A812B4Q9-F1
#
_entry.id   AF-A0A812B4Q9-F1
#
_cell.length_a   1.000
_cell.length_b   1.000
_cell.length_c   1.000
_cell.angle_alpha   90.00
_cell.angle_beta   90.00
_cell.angle_gamma   90.00
#
_symmetry.space_group_name_H-M   'P 1'
#
loop_
_entity.id
_entity.type
_entity.pdbx_description
1 polymer ?
#
loop_
_entity_poly.entity_id
_entity_poly.type
_entity_poly.pdbx_seq_one_letter_code
_entity_poly.pdbx_strand_id
1 'polypeptide(L)'
;MTTVHDMNVFYYVILIRNGPQVYATQLMSTHDPMVRGSLDFPNMIKLNNITSKFEVSLELYEMKICKEKSKDKKKKQKKCKGMPSTPVSIYPTGLSDIHTSSFSLTWSVVLTMKSIDKTSFTMERVPYESPLIGSIYLRMKCMMETNISERGFLTMFEDVSGLGAWHRRWCVLSGNKLKYWKYPDDENRKDPIGYIDLKRCITEKVGLISRDVCARPNTFEMCTVRPLRPGEEDTLTTRKHTTMATVRHMMSADTKEERILWCNKVNQALDNIRSWQPDALRPVKMNNQAM
;
A
#
# COMPACT_ATOMS: atom_id res chain seq x y z
N MET A 1 -2.99 -46.79 -30.11
CA MET A 1 -3.54 -45.50 -30.56
C MET A 1 -2.51 -44.43 -30.29
N THR A 2 -1.87 -43.94 -31.34
CA THR A 2 -0.83 -42.90 -31.31
C THR A 2 -1.46 -41.56 -30.99
N THR A 3 -1.21 -41.04 -29.79
CA THR A 3 -1.66 -39.71 -29.37
C THR A 3 -0.90 -38.65 -30.17
N VAL A 4 -1.67 -37.80 -30.86
CA VAL A 4 -1.17 -36.61 -31.53
C VAL A 4 -0.45 -35.76 -30.47
N HIS A 5 0.87 -35.61 -30.59
CA HIS A 5 1.60 -34.64 -29.78
C HIS A 5 0.99 -33.26 -30.03
N ASP A 6 0.49 -32.65 -28.97
CA ASP A 6 0.04 -31.26 -28.99
C ASP A 6 1.23 -30.39 -29.39
N MET A 7 1.20 -29.81 -30.61
CA MET A 7 2.33 -29.08 -31.20
C MET A 7 2.48 -27.66 -30.62
N ASN A 8 1.64 -27.32 -29.64
CA ASN A 8 1.55 -26.01 -29.02
C ASN A 8 2.34 -26.02 -27.72
N VAL A 9 3.27 -25.08 -27.60
CA VAL A 9 3.96 -24.79 -26.34
C VAL A 9 3.40 -23.48 -25.83
N PHE A 10 2.88 -23.50 -24.60
CA PHE A 10 2.40 -22.29 -23.94
C PHE A 10 3.44 -21.83 -22.94
N TYR A 11 3.66 -20.52 -22.93
CA TYR A 11 4.58 -19.82 -22.04
C TYR A 11 3.79 -18.84 -21.18
N TYR A 12 4.15 -18.75 -19.91
CA TYR A 12 3.45 -17.98 -18.90
C TYR A 12 4.40 -17.09 -18.13
N VAL A 13 3.99 -15.85 -17.92
CA VAL A 13 4.65 -14.92 -17.02
C VAL A 13 3.59 -14.19 -16.21
N ILE A 14 3.84 -14.00 -14.92
CA ILE A 14 2.99 -13.21 -14.04
C ILE A 14 3.66 -11.87 -13.79
N LEU A 15 2.95 -10.79 -14.07
CA LEU A 15 3.34 -9.44 -13.71
C LEU A 15 2.61 -8.99 -12.45
N ILE A 16 3.36 -8.47 -11.48
CA ILE A 16 2.85 -7.84 -10.28
C ILE A 16 3.10 -6.35 -10.41
N ARG A 17 2.04 -5.54 -10.49
CA ARG A 17 2.13 -4.09 -10.66
C ARG A 17 1.65 -3.36 -9.42
N ASN A 18 2.46 -2.43 -8.94
CA ASN A 18 2.15 -1.53 -7.84
C ASN A 18 2.47 -0.09 -8.25
N GLY A 19 1.49 0.60 -8.84
CA GLY A 19 1.72 1.92 -9.45
C GLY A 19 2.81 1.85 -10.53
N PRO A 20 3.91 2.63 -10.42
CA PRO A 20 5.01 2.62 -11.39
C PRO A 20 5.94 1.40 -11.28
N GLN A 21 5.85 0.62 -10.19
CA GLN A 21 6.71 -0.54 -10.00
C GLN A 21 6.09 -1.79 -10.64
N VAL A 22 6.90 -2.51 -11.41
CA VAL A 22 6.50 -3.76 -12.08
C VAL A 22 7.51 -4.85 -11.73
N TYR A 23 7.00 -5.96 -11.25
CA TYR A 23 7.78 -7.17 -10.95
C TYR A 23 7.29 -8.28 -11.86
N ALA A 24 8.21 -9.08 -12.39
CA ALA A 24 7.90 -10.20 -13.26
C ALA A 24 8.39 -11.49 -12.60
N THR A 25 7.61 -12.56 -12.71
CA THR A 25 8.09 -13.91 -12.41
C THR A 25 9.10 -14.36 -13.46
N GLN A 26 9.77 -15.48 -13.19
CA GLN A 26 10.44 -16.23 -14.24
C GLN A 26 9.41 -16.73 -15.27
N LEU A 27 9.87 -16.87 -16.51
CA LEU A 27 9.07 -17.44 -17.59
C LEU A 27 8.93 -18.95 -17.38
N MET A 28 7.70 -19.44 -17.31
CA MET A 28 7.39 -20.87 -17.21
C MET A 28 6.70 -21.34 -18.48
N SER A 29 6.76 -22.63 -18.77
CA SER A 29 6.15 -23.22 -19.96
C SER A 29 5.49 -24.55 -19.64
N THR A 30 4.64 -25.04 -20.55
CA THR A 30 4.04 -26.38 -20.47
C THR A 30 5.06 -27.53 -20.57
N HIS A 31 6.33 -27.24 -20.88
CA HIS A 31 7.41 -28.23 -20.83
C HIS A 31 8.12 -28.31 -19.48
N ASP A 32 7.91 -27.33 -18.60
CA ASP A 32 8.53 -27.32 -17.28
C ASP A 32 7.85 -28.35 -16.35
N PRO A 33 8.56 -28.86 -15.33
CA PRO A 33 8.00 -29.82 -14.39
C PRO A 33 6.75 -29.27 -13.69
N MET A 34 5.65 -30.02 -13.78
CA MET A 34 4.38 -29.69 -13.11
C MET A 34 4.16 -30.59 -11.91
N VAL A 35 3.84 -30.01 -10.76
CA VAL A 35 3.47 -30.76 -9.56
C VAL A 35 1.95 -30.81 -9.50
N ARG A 36 1.36 -32.02 -9.56
CA ARG A 36 -0.10 -32.24 -9.52
C ARG A 36 -0.89 -31.40 -10.55
N GLY A 37 -0.31 -31.20 -11.73
CA GLY A 37 -0.93 -30.41 -12.79
C GLY A 37 -0.88 -28.89 -12.59
N SER A 38 -0.05 -28.39 -11.66
CA SER A 38 0.19 -26.95 -11.45
C SER A 38 1.59 -26.56 -11.92
N LEU A 39 1.70 -25.37 -12.52
CA LEU A 39 2.97 -24.70 -12.82
C LEU A 39 3.37 -23.85 -11.62
N ASP A 40 4.52 -24.14 -11.04
CA ASP A 40 5.04 -23.40 -9.89
C ASP A 40 6.02 -22.34 -10.37
N PHE A 41 5.74 -21.07 -10.05
CA PHE A 41 6.67 -19.97 -10.30
C PHE A 41 7.68 -19.90 -9.15
N PRO A 42 8.98 -20.14 -9.40
CA PRO A 42 9.97 -20.04 -8.35
C PRO A 42 10.19 -18.58 -7.97
N ASN A 43 10.58 -18.36 -6.71
CA ASN A 43 10.89 -17.09 -6.07
C ASN A 43 9.74 -16.36 -5.36
N MET A 44 10.07 -15.82 -4.20
CA MET A 44 9.22 -14.90 -3.46
C MET A 44 9.48 -13.46 -3.96
N ILE A 45 8.41 -12.77 -4.36
CA ILE A 45 8.50 -11.36 -4.74
C ILE A 45 8.20 -10.50 -3.51
N LYS A 46 9.15 -9.64 -3.12
CA LYS A 46 8.98 -8.69 -2.02
C LYS A 46 8.69 -7.29 -2.57
N LEU A 47 7.56 -6.75 -2.16
CA LEU A 47 7.18 -5.37 -2.40
C LEU A 47 7.49 -4.55 -1.14
N ASN A 48 8.19 -3.42 -1.27
CA ASN A 48 8.55 -2.55 -0.14
C ASN A 48 7.81 -1.21 -0.25
N ASN A 49 7.70 -0.47 0.86
CA ASN A 49 7.10 0.87 0.91
C ASN A 49 5.66 0.93 0.37
N ILE A 50 4.86 -0.11 0.65
CA ILE A 50 3.45 -0.14 0.28
C ILE A 50 2.59 0.48 1.38
N THR A 51 1.56 1.24 0.98
CA THR A 51 0.57 1.80 1.93
C THR A 51 -0.52 0.78 2.26
N SER A 52 -1.25 0.94 3.37
CA SER A 52 -2.34 0.01 3.71
C SER A 52 -3.52 0.02 2.73
N LYS A 53 -3.61 1.03 1.86
CA LYS A 53 -4.64 1.19 0.82
C LYS A 53 -4.14 0.74 -0.55
N PHE A 54 -3.19 -0.19 -0.60
CA PHE A 54 -2.61 -0.64 -1.86
C PHE A 54 -3.61 -1.37 -2.74
N GLU A 55 -3.42 -1.19 -4.04
CA GLU A 55 -4.09 -1.90 -5.10
C GLU A 55 -3.00 -2.46 -6.02
N VAL A 56 -2.63 -3.71 -5.79
CA VAL A 56 -1.58 -4.39 -6.55
C VAL A 56 -2.24 -5.26 -7.61
N SER A 57 -1.97 -5.00 -8.88
CA SER A 57 -2.47 -5.81 -9.98
C SER A 57 -1.62 -7.05 -10.14
N LEU A 58 -2.24 -8.22 -10.12
CA LEU A 58 -1.62 -9.50 -10.45
C LEU A 58 -2.15 -9.91 -11.83
N GLU A 59 -1.28 -9.95 -12.83
CA GLU A 59 -1.62 -10.15 -14.23
C GLU A 59 -0.91 -11.37 -14.79
N LEU A 60 -1.66 -12.38 -15.25
CA LEU A 60 -1.15 -13.55 -15.92
C LEU A 60 -1.14 -13.32 -17.42
N TYR A 61 0.04 -13.38 -18.03
CA TYR A 61 0.24 -13.32 -19.46
C TYR A 61 0.59 -14.69 -20.02
N GLU A 62 0.04 -14.99 -21.19
CA GLU A 62 0.25 -16.23 -21.93
C GLU A 62 0.77 -15.92 -23.33
N MET A 63 1.67 -16.77 -23.82
CA MET A 63 2.11 -16.77 -25.22
C MET A 63 2.09 -18.20 -25.74
N LYS A 64 1.47 -18.40 -26.90
CA LYS A 64 1.38 -19.68 -27.60
C LYS A 64 2.39 -19.73 -28.75
N ILE A 65 3.21 -20.78 -28.80
CA ILE A 65 4.10 -21.07 -29.93
C ILE A 65 3.63 -22.37 -30.59
N CYS A 66 3.19 -22.29 -31.85
CA CYS A 66 2.91 -23.45 -32.69
C CYS A 66 4.19 -23.86 -33.44
N LYS A 67 4.70 -25.08 -33.22
CA LYS A 67 5.78 -25.62 -34.06
C LYS A 67 5.19 -26.08 -35.40
N GLU A 68 5.44 -25.33 -36.48
CA GLU A 68 5.09 -25.79 -37.83
C GLU A 68 5.93 -27.02 -38.20
N LYS A 69 5.28 -28.06 -38.75
CA LYS A 69 5.99 -29.16 -39.42
C LYS A 69 6.50 -28.63 -40.76
N SER A 70 7.81 -28.46 -40.89
CA SER A 70 8.44 -28.13 -42.17
C SER A 70 8.03 -29.16 -43.23
N LYS A 71 7.16 -28.76 -44.17
CA LYS A 71 6.86 -29.57 -45.35
C LYS A 71 8.04 -29.45 -46.30
N ASP A 72 8.91 -30.44 -46.21
CA ASP A 72 9.99 -30.68 -47.16
C ASP A 72 9.40 -30.84 -48.57
N LYS A 73 9.54 -29.83 -49.43
CA LYS A 73 9.26 -29.92 -50.86
C LYS A 73 10.34 -29.21 -51.68
N LYS A 74 11.39 -29.96 -51.98
CA LYS A 74 12.17 -29.82 -53.22
C LYS A 74 11.20 -29.75 -54.42
N LYS A 75 11.15 -28.61 -55.13
CA LYS A 75 10.85 -28.58 -56.57
C LYS A 75 11.74 -27.57 -57.29
N LYS A 76 12.49 -28.10 -58.25
CA LYS A 76 13.37 -27.40 -59.19
C LYS A 76 12.59 -26.51 -60.17
N GLN A 77 13.15 -25.31 -60.39
CA GLN A 77 13.30 -24.52 -61.62
C GLN A 77 12.08 -24.16 -62.49
N LYS A 78 11.96 -22.85 -62.77
CA LYS A 78 12.01 -22.33 -64.15
C LYS A 78 12.66 -20.93 -64.18
N LYS A 79 13.68 -20.80 -65.04
CA LYS A 79 14.44 -19.58 -65.35
C LYS A 79 13.55 -18.57 -66.09
N CYS A 80 13.69 -17.28 -65.77
CA CYS A 80 13.61 -16.20 -66.75
C CYS A 80 14.89 -15.37 -66.63
N LYS A 81 15.59 -15.20 -67.76
CA LYS A 81 16.83 -14.44 -67.89
C LYS A 81 16.49 -12.97 -68.14
N GLY A 82 17.22 -12.06 -67.49
CA GLY A 82 17.27 -10.64 -67.82
C GLY A 82 17.86 -9.84 -66.68
N MET A 83 19.16 -9.56 -66.72
CA MET A 83 19.90 -8.66 -65.81
C MET A 83 20.70 -7.69 -66.70
N PRO A 84 21.11 -6.50 -66.21
CA PRO A 84 22.34 -6.45 -65.42
C PRO A 84 22.26 -5.59 -64.14
N SER A 85 22.89 -6.13 -63.10
CA SER A 85 23.42 -5.57 -61.85
C SER A 85 23.86 -4.10 -61.84
N THR A 86 23.63 -3.41 -60.71
CA THR A 86 24.65 -2.80 -59.79
C THR A 86 23.93 -2.01 -58.67
N PRO A 87 24.59 -1.62 -57.56
CA PRO A 87 25.08 -2.45 -56.47
C PRO A 87 24.37 -2.14 -55.13
N VAL A 88 24.64 -3.00 -54.16
CA VAL A 88 24.35 -2.89 -52.73
C VAL A 88 24.51 -1.47 -52.19
N SER A 89 23.47 -0.96 -51.53
CA SER A 89 23.61 0.11 -50.55
C SER A 89 22.93 -0.32 -49.25
N ILE A 90 23.78 -0.80 -48.34
CA ILE A 90 23.46 -0.99 -46.93
C ILE A 90 23.42 0.40 -46.32
N TYR A 91 22.24 0.99 -46.22
CA TYR A 91 21.98 2.05 -45.26
C TYR A 91 21.04 1.49 -44.19
N PRO A 92 21.44 1.49 -42.90
CA PRO A 92 20.56 1.14 -41.81
C PRO A 92 19.64 2.34 -41.56
N THR A 93 18.57 2.47 -42.35
CA THR A 93 17.41 3.26 -41.92
C THR A 93 16.72 2.49 -40.81
N GLY A 94 17.22 2.68 -39.59
CA GLY A 94 16.63 2.20 -38.35
C GLY A 94 15.29 2.88 -38.11
N LEU A 95 14.26 2.41 -38.79
CA LEU A 95 12.93 2.37 -38.19
C LEU A 95 13.05 1.29 -37.11
N SER A 96 13.00 1.70 -35.86
CA SER A 96 12.71 0.78 -34.76
C SER A 96 11.38 0.12 -35.12
N ASP A 97 11.44 -1.10 -35.65
CA ASP A 97 10.28 -1.97 -35.78
C ASP A 97 9.81 -2.25 -34.35
N ILE A 98 8.87 -1.43 -33.88
CA ILE A 98 8.23 -1.59 -32.58
C ILE A 98 7.31 -2.80 -32.73
N HIS A 99 7.85 -3.99 -32.51
CA HIS A 99 7.05 -5.20 -32.44
C HIS A 99 6.30 -5.23 -31.10
N THR A 100 4.99 -5.39 -31.17
CA THR A 100 4.16 -5.69 -30.01
C THR A 100 4.48 -7.09 -29.50
N SER A 101 4.57 -7.26 -28.17
CA SER A 101 4.79 -8.57 -27.55
C SER A 101 3.73 -9.59 -27.99
N SER A 102 4.14 -10.83 -28.24
CA SER A 102 3.22 -11.95 -28.53
C SER A 102 2.49 -12.47 -27.30
N PHE A 103 2.77 -11.91 -26.11
CA PHE A 103 2.05 -12.24 -24.88
C PHE A 103 0.71 -11.49 -24.81
N SER A 104 -0.36 -12.24 -24.54
CA SER A 104 -1.69 -11.70 -24.25
C SER A 104 -2.00 -11.80 -22.76
N LEU A 105 -2.70 -10.80 -22.22
CA LEU A 105 -3.24 -10.84 -20.86
C LEU A 105 -4.39 -11.86 -20.80
N THR A 106 -4.19 -12.94 -20.04
CA THR A 106 -5.13 -14.06 -19.94
C THR A 106 -6.01 -13.95 -18.70
N TRP A 107 -5.47 -13.44 -17.60
CA TRP A 107 -6.21 -13.26 -16.36
C TRP A 107 -5.60 -12.15 -15.51
N SER A 108 -6.42 -11.47 -14.71
CA SER A 108 -5.94 -10.46 -13.78
C SER A 108 -6.81 -10.36 -12.52
N VAL A 109 -6.19 -10.04 -11.38
CA VAL A 109 -6.90 -9.70 -10.15
C VAL A 109 -6.22 -8.54 -9.44
N VAL A 110 -7.00 -7.71 -8.74
CA VAL A 110 -6.47 -6.68 -7.84
C VAL A 110 -6.34 -7.24 -6.43
N LEU A 111 -5.11 -7.31 -5.94
CA LEU A 111 -4.76 -7.66 -4.58
C LEU A 111 -4.84 -6.40 -3.71
N THR A 112 -5.54 -6.53 -2.58
CA THR A 112 -5.70 -5.48 -1.58
C THR A 112 -5.42 -6.05 -0.19
N MET A 113 -5.50 -5.22 0.86
CA MET A 113 -5.39 -5.68 2.25
C MET A 113 -6.37 -6.83 2.58
N LYS A 114 -7.56 -6.84 1.97
CA LYS A 114 -8.58 -7.91 2.16
C LYS A 114 -8.21 -9.23 1.50
N SER A 115 -7.25 -9.22 0.57
CA SER A 115 -6.82 -10.39 -0.16
C SER A 115 -5.73 -11.16 0.58
N ILE A 116 -5.06 -10.57 1.58
CA ILE A 116 -3.86 -11.14 2.23
C ILE A 116 -4.11 -12.55 2.80
N ASP A 117 -5.28 -12.78 3.38
CA ASP A 117 -5.64 -14.08 3.98
C ASP A 117 -6.13 -15.10 2.95
N LYS A 118 -6.34 -14.69 1.69
CA LYS A 118 -6.75 -15.58 0.60
C LYS A 118 -5.53 -16.25 -0.02
N THR A 119 -5.62 -17.56 -0.19
CA THR A 119 -4.55 -18.37 -0.79
C THR A 119 -4.85 -18.87 -2.19
N SER A 120 -6.08 -18.70 -2.67
CA SER A 120 -6.55 -19.19 -3.97
C SER A 120 -7.44 -18.14 -4.64
N PHE A 121 -7.24 -17.94 -5.93
CA PHE A 121 -7.99 -17.00 -6.78
C PHE A 121 -8.48 -17.72 -8.03
N THR A 122 -9.79 -17.86 -8.18
CA THR A 122 -10.39 -18.54 -9.32
C THR A 122 -10.20 -17.74 -10.60
N MET A 123 -9.76 -18.42 -11.65
CA MET A 123 -9.58 -17.81 -12.96
C MET A 123 -10.90 -17.85 -13.72
N GLU A 124 -11.65 -16.75 -13.64
CA GLU A 124 -12.85 -16.55 -14.45
C GLU A 124 -12.47 -15.96 -15.81
N ARG A 125 -13.17 -16.37 -16.88
CA ARG A 125 -13.04 -15.83 -18.25
C ARG A 125 -11.68 -16.07 -18.93
N VAL A 126 -11.02 -17.18 -18.60
CA VAL A 126 -9.85 -17.65 -19.37
C VAL A 126 -10.29 -17.98 -20.81
N PRO A 127 -9.53 -17.56 -21.85
CA PRO A 127 -9.84 -17.88 -23.24
C PRO A 127 -9.92 -19.39 -23.46
N TYR A 128 -10.86 -19.83 -24.30
CA TYR A 128 -11.09 -21.26 -24.58
C TYR A 128 -9.85 -21.99 -25.13
N GLU A 129 -8.95 -21.27 -25.80
CA GLU A 129 -7.73 -21.84 -26.38
C GLU A 129 -6.59 -22.01 -25.37
N SER A 130 -6.70 -21.42 -24.18
CA SER A 130 -5.72 -21.57 -23.11
C SER A 130 -5.95 -22.91 -22.40
N PRO A 131 -4.89 -23.69 -22.12
CA PRO A 131 -5.01 -24.94 -21.38
C PRO A 131 -5.16 -24.70 -19.86
N LEU A 132 -5.17 -23.44 -19.40
CA LEU A 132 -5.31 -23.09 -18.00
C LEU A 132 -6.75 -23.33 -17.50
N ILE A 133 -6.86 -24.10 -16.42
CA ILE A 133 -8.13 -24.37 -15.74
C ILE A 133 -7.91 -24.20 -14.23
N GLY A 134 -8.91 -23.66 -13.53
CA GLY A 134 -8.93 -23.65 -12.08
C GLY A 134 -8.54 -22.31 -11.46
N SER A 135 -7.54 -22.32 -10.57
CA SER A 135 -7.21 -21.18 -9.72
C SER A 135 -5.70 -20.94 -9.66
N ILE A 136 -5.32 -19.68 -9.44
CA ILE A 136 -3.96 -19.32 -9.04
C ILE A 136 -3.84 -19.40 -7.53
N TYR A 137 -2.82 -20.11 -7.07
CA TYR A 137 -2.50 -20.23 -5.66
C TYR A 137 -1.36 -19.27 -5.31
N LEU A 138 -1.56 -18.44 -4.29
CA LEU A 138 -0.60 -17.44 -3.86
C LEU A 138 -0.60 -17.34 -2.34
N ARG A 139 0.58 -17.39 -1.71
CA ARG A 139 0.72 -17.09 -0.28
C ARG A 139 1.28 -15.68 -0.12
N MET A 140 0.52 -14.83 0.55
CA MET A 140 0.91 -13.44 0.81
C MET A 140 1.26 -13.25 2.27
N LYS A 141 2.24 -12.39 2.54
CA LYS A 141 2.55 -11.88 3.86
C LYS A 141 2.74 -10.37 3.76
N CYS A 142 2.07 -9.63 4.61
CA CYS A 142 2.19 -8.18 4.67
C CYS A 142 2.75 -7.80 6.04
N MET A 143 3.84 -7.02 6.06
CA MET A 143 4.53 -6.61 7.27
C MET A 143 4.67 -5.10 7.29
N MET A 144 4.45 -4.48 8.44
CA MET A 144 4.64 -3.04 8.61
C MET A 144 6.14 -2.73 8.76
N GLU A 145 6.69 -1.93 7.85
CA GLU A 145 8.13 -1.61 7.79
C GLU A 145 8.49 -0.32 8.56
N THR A 146 7.50 0.55 8.86
CA THR A 146 7.79 1.91 9.35
C THR A 146 7.73 2.04 10.87
N ASN A 147 8.84 2.51 11.44
CA ASN A 147 8.90 3.08 12.79
C ASN A 147 8.61 4.59 12.68
N ILE A 148 7.33 4.97 12.55
CA ILE A 148 6.95 6.38 12.50
C ILE A 148 7.36 7.01 13.82
N SER A 149 8.31 7.93 13.74
CA SER A 149 8.73 8.73 14.88
C SER A 149 8.94 10.17 14.48
N GLU A 150 8.68 11.05 15.44
CA GLU A 150 8.88 12.49 15.34
C GLU A 150 9.17 13.04 16.73
N ARG A 151 10.05 14.05 16.81
CA ARG A 151 10.47 14.64 18.08
C ARG A 151 10.56 16.16 17.94
N GLY A 152 10.07 16.87 18.93
CA GLY A 152 10.09 18.33 18.89
C GLY A 152 9.26 18.95 19.99
N PHE A 153 9.36 20.26 20.12
CA PHE A 153 8.52 20.99 21.06
C PHE A 153 7.12 21.20 20.49
N LEU A 154 6.12 20.99 21.34
CA LEU A 154 4.75 21.43 21.10
C LEU A 154 4.27 22.17 22.34
N THR A 155 3.47 23.22 22.14
CA THR A 155 2.75 23.84 23.25
C THR A 155 1.40 23.17 23.38
N MET A 156 1.16 22.47 24.49
CA MET A 156 -0.06 21.72 24.75
C MET A 156 -1.04 22.55 25.59
N PHE A 157 -2.32 22.51 25.24
CA PHE A 157 -3.37 23.12 26.04
C PHE A 157 -3.80 22.17 27.16
N GLU A 158 -3.82 22.68 28.39
CA GLU A 158 -4.25 21.95 29.60
C GLU A 158 -5.30 22.78 30.33
N ASP A 159 -6.26 22.11 30.98
CA ASP A 159 -7.17 22.74 31.93
C ASP A 159 -6.51 22.75 33.31
N VAL A 160 -6.31 23.94 33.86
CA VAL A 160 -5.75 24.16 35.20
C VAL A 160 -6.81 24.87 36.02
N SER A 161 -7.57 24.09 36.80
CA SER A 161 -8.60 24.60 37.71
C SER A 161 -9.70 25.42 37.03
N GLY A 162 -10.15 25.00 35.84
CA GLY A 162 -11.18 25.67 35.05
C GLY A 162 -10.65 26.79 34.15
N LEU A 163 -9.33 27.01 34.14
CA LEU A 163 -8.67 27.99 33.31
C LEU A 163 -7.78 27.29 32.28
N GLY A 164 -7.85 27.76 31.03
CA GLY A 164 -7.03 27.24 29.95
C GLY A 164 -5.59 27.74 30.06
N ALA A 165 -4.63 26.82 30.12
CA ALA A 165 -3.21 27.12 30.12
C ALA A 165 -2.48 26.43 28.96
N TRP A 166 -1.40 27.06 28.48
CA TRP A 166 -0.57 26.51 27.41
C TRP A 166 0.83 26.20 27.95
N HIS A 167 1.23 24.94 27.88
CA HIS A 167 2.51 24.46 28.37
C HIS A 167 3.38 23.94 27.24
N ARG A 168 4.59 24.50 27.08
CA ARG A 168 5.59 23.98 26.13
C ARG A 168 6.15 22.67 26.67
N ARG A 169 6.03 21.60 25.88
CA ARG A 169 6.48 20.24 26.21
C ARG A 169 7.39 19.70 25.11
N TRP A 170 8.36 18.89 25.50
CA TRP A 170 9.09 18.03 24.57
C TRP A 170 8.21 16.84 24.22
N CYS A 171 7.81 16.70 22.97
CA CYS A 171 6.91 15.65 22.50
C CYS A 171 7.65 14.65 21.63
N VAL A 172 7.33 13.37 21.83
CA VAL A 172 7.88 12.25 21.07
C VAL A 172 6.74 11.37 20.59
N LEU A 173 6.55 11.33 19.27
CA LEU A 173 5.71 10.33 18.62
C LEU A 173 6.54 9.08 18.41
N SER A 174 6.08 7.94 18.94
CA SER A 174 6.71 6.63 18.71
C SER A 174 5.72 5.51 18.94
N GLY A 175 5.71 4.53 18.03
CA GLY A 175 4.75 3.42 18.06
C GLY A 175 3.31 3.93 17.95
N ASN A 176 2.47 3.62 18.95
CA ASN A 176 1.08 4.08 19.04
C ASN A 176 0.87 5.22 20.04
N LYS A 177 1.93 5.87 20.53
CA LYS A 177 1.83 6.89 21.60
C LYS A 177 2.54 8.18 21.21
N LEU A 178 1.94 9.29 21.58
CA LEU A 178 2.61 10.58 21.67
C LEU A 178 2.90 10.85 23.14
N LYS A 179 4.15 10.74 23.55
CA LYS A 179 4.62 10.97 24.92
C LYS A 179 5.16 12.38 25.06
N TYR A 180 5.10 12.95 26.26
CA TYR A 180 5.61 14.31 26.48
C TYR A 180 6.30 14.52 27.83
N TRP A 181 7.33 15.37 27.82
CA TRP A 181 8.17 15.74 28.96
C TRP A 181 8.32 17.26 29.07
N LYS A 182 8.95 17.74 30.14
CA LYS A 182 9.27 19.15 30.29
C LYS A 182 10.42 19.56 29.37
N TYR A 183 11.46 18.72 29.29
CA TYR A 183 12.67 18.99 28.53
C TYR A 183 13.12 17.77 27.71
N PRO A 184 13.93 17.97 26.64
CA PRO A 184 14.46 16.87 25.82
C PRO A 184 15.28 15.86 26.63
N ASP A 185 16.12 16.34 27.55
CA ASP A 185 16.99 15.50 28.37
C ASP A 185 16.21 14.52 29.27
N ASP A 186 14.96 14.83 29.61
CA ASP A 186 14.14 13.97 30.44
C ASP A 186 13.68 12.71 29.68
N GLU A 187 13.65 12.70 28.34
CA GLU A 187 13.19 11.56 27.51
C GLU A 187 13.92 10.25 27.88
N ASN A 188 15.21 10.33 28.17
CA ASN A 188 16.06 9.18 28.47
C ASN A 188 16.37 9.02 29.97
N ARG A 189 15.82 9.89 30.82
CA ARG A 189 16.14 9.96 32.26
C ARG A 189 14.96 9.69 33.16
N LYS A 190 13.74 10.00 32.70
CA LYS A 190 12.52 9.94 33.51
C LYS A 190 11.34 9.46 32.69
N ASP A 191 10.32 8.98 33.39
CA ASP A 191 9.03 8.71 32.78
C ASP A 191 8.38 9.99 32.22
N PRO A 192 7.60 9.88 31.13
CA PRO A 192 6.87 11.01 30.58
C PRO A 192 5.86 11.55 31.58
N ILE A 193 5.60 12.86 31.49
CA ILE A 193 4.54 13.51 32.26
C ILE A 193 3.18 12.89 31.91
N GLY A 194 3.01 12.54 30.63
CA GLY A 194 1.86 11.80 30.16
C GLY A 194 2.04 11.34 28.72
N TYR A 195 1.01 10.68 28.21
CA TYR A 195 0.97 10.23 26.83
C TYR A 195 -0.46 10.24 26.28
N ILE A 196 -0.55 10.42 24.96
CA ILE A 196 -1.78 10.28 24.18
C ILE A 196 -1.70 8.94 23.46
N ASP A 197 -2.64 8.04 23.74
CA ASP A 197 -2.75 6.75 23.03
C ASP A 197 -3.52 6.93 21.72
N LEU A 198 -2.79 6.81 20.60
CA LEU A 198 -3.35 6.99 19.27
C LEU A 198 -4.29 5.87 18.86
N LYS A 199 -4.24 4.69 19.52
CA LYS A 199 -5.28 3.64 19.33
C LYS A 199 -6.67 4.13 19.71
N ARG A 200 -6.74 5.11 20.62
CA ARG A 200 -7.99 5.67 21.13
C ARG A 200 -8.44 6.90 20.35
N CYS A 201 -7.73 7.29 19.29
CA CYS A 201 -8.02 8.50 18.54
C CYS A 201 -9.18 8.31 17.55
N ILE A 202 -10.21 9.14 17.70
CA ILE A 202 -11.42 9.16 16.88
C ILE A 202 -11.43 10.28 15.83
N THR A 203 -10.39 11.11 15.77
CA THR A 203 -10.23 12.15 14.74
C THR A 203 -9.82 11.51 13.42
N GLU A 204 -10.59 11.75 12.35
CA GLU A 204 -10.29 11.17 11.02
C GLU A 204 -8.91 11.61 10.51
N LYS A 205 -8.72 12.92 10.42
CA LYS A 205 -7.49 13.55 9.96
C LYS A 205 -7.14 14.73 10.86
N VAL A 206 -5.94 14.70 11.42
CA VAL A 206 -5.37 15.79 12.21
C VAL A 206 -4.94 16.90 11.27
N GLY A 207 -5.34 18.13 11.58
CA GLY A 207 -5.08 19.30 10.76
C GLY A 207 -5.17 20.59 11.55
N LEU A 208 -4.98 21.72 10.85
CA LEU A 208 -5.10 23.05 11.45
C LEU A 208 -6.52 23.25 11.99
N ILE A 209 -6.63 23.68 13.23
CA ILE A 209 -7.92 24.01 13.85
C ILE A 209 -8.46 25.35 13.30
N SER A 210 -9.78 25.50 13.24
CA SER A 210 -10.39 26.80 12.89
C SER A 210 -10.04 27.87 13.92
N ARG A 211 -9.86 29.11 13.45
CA ARG A 211 -9.62 30.28 14.31
C ARG A 211 -10.80 30.60 15.22
N ASP A 212 -12.01 30.18 14.84
CA ASP A 212 -13.21 30.34 15.67
C ASP A 212 -13.15 29.48 16.94
N VAL A 213 -12.40 28.37 16.89
CA VAL A 213 -12.24 27.43 18.01
C VAL A 213 -10.99 27.77 18.82
N CYS A 214 -9.90 28.17 18.16
CA CYS A 214 -8.66 28.54 18.82
C CYS A 214 -7.93 29.68 18.10
N ALA A 215 -7.71 30.79 18.81
CA ALA A 215 -6.96 31.93 18.28
C ALA A 215 -5.45 31.68 18.17
N ARG A 216 -4.90 30.65 18.86
CA ARG A 216 -3.45 30.40 18.86
C ARG A 216 -2.99 29.88 17.49
N PRO A 217 -1.98 30.49 16.86
CA PRO A 217 -1.50 30.05 15.54
C PRO A 217 -0.92 28.64 15.60
N ASN A 218 -0.85 28.00 14.43
CA ASN A 218 -0.22 26.68 14.25
C ASN A 218 -0.78 25.58 15.17
N THR A 219 -2.04 25.73 15.61
CA THR A 219 -2.71 24.78 16.49
C THR A 219 -3.40 23.70 15.68
N PHE A 220 -3.21 22.44 16.07
CA PHE A 220 -3.94 21.29 15.58
C PHE A 220 -4.61 20.57 16.75
N GLU A 221 -5.68 19.84 16.46
CA GLU A 221 -6.39 19.06 17.46
C GLU A 221 -6.55 17.60 17.08
N MET A 222 -6.61 16.76 18.11
CA MET A 222 -7.09 15.39 18.00
C MET A 222 -7.87 14.98 19.23
N CYS A 223 -8.84 14.08 19.05
CA CYS A 223 -9.74 13.63 20.10
C CYS A 223 -9.53 12.15 20.37
N THR A 224 -9.42 11.79 21.64
CA THR A 224 -9.33 10.38 22.07
C THR A 224 -10.48 10.00 22.98
N VAL A 225 -10.88 8.73 22.97
CA VAL A 225 -11.92 8.20 23.86
C VAL A 225 -11.32 7.22 24.87
N ARG A 226 -11.72 7.35 26.13
CA ARG A 226 -11.34 6.41 27.19
C ARG A 226 -12.49 6.18 28.17
N PRO A 227 -12.45 5.10 28.97
CA PRO A 227 -13.39 4.92 30.08
C PRO A 227 -13.37 6.13 31.02
N LEU A 228 -14.55 6.46 31.55
CA LEU A 228 -14.72 7.52 32.54
C LEU A 228 -14.01 7.13 33.85
N ARG A 229 -13.30 8.08 34.48
CA ARG A 229 -12.71 7.87 35.81
C ARG A 229 -13.72 8.18 36.91
N PRO A 230 -13.64 7.53 38.09
CA PRO A 230 -14.54 7.83 39.20
C PRO A 230 -14.47 9.32 39.60
N GLY A 231 -15.63 9.98 39.71
CA GLY A 231 -15.71 11.39 40.09
C GLY A 231 -15.23 12.38 39.02
N GLU A 232 -15.03 11.93 37.77
CA GLU A 232 -14.65 12.81 36.67
C GLU A 232 -15.83 13.66 36.20
N GLU A 233 -15.57 14.95 36.06
CA GLU A 233 -16.51 15.96 35.57
C GLU A 233 -15.98 16.59 34.28
N ASP A 234 -16.85 17.34 33.61
CA ASP A 234 -16.50 18.07 32.41
C ASP A 234 -15.41 19.13 32.69
N THR A 235 -14.45 19.20 31.79
CA THR A 235 -13.35 20.17 31.81
C THR A 235 -13.26 20.87 30.46
N LEU A 236 -12.37 21.86 30.31
CA LEU A 236 -12.14 22.52 29.01
C LEU A 236 -11.65 21.55 27.93
N THR A 237 -11.05 20.44 28.32
CA THR A 237 -10.49 19.43 27.41
C THR A 237 -11.24 18.10 27.44
N THR A 238 -12.03 17.81 28.47
CA THR A 238 -12.69 16.52 28.64
C THR A 238 -14.20 16.67 28.69
N ARG A 239 -14.90 15.89 27.87
CA ARG A 239 -16.36 15.76 27.87
C ARG A 239 -16.75 14.38 28.35
N LYS A 240 -17.59 14.32 29.37
CA LYS A 240 -18.17 13.11 29.94
C LYS A 240 -19.36 12.65 29.11
N HIS A 241 -19.45 11.34 28.95
CA HIS A 241 -20.60 10.62 28.44
C HIS A 241 -20.99 9.53 29.44
N THR A 242 -22.02 8.73 29.13
CA THR A 242 -22.59 7.73 30.06
C THR A 242 -21.54 6.83 30.71
N THR A 243 -20.64 6.23 29.93
CA THR A 243 -19.59 5.32 30.44
C THR A 243 -18.19 5.69 29.97
N MET A 244 -18.07 6.68 29.07
CA MET A 244 -16.85 7.05 28.38
C MET A 244 -16.60 8.55 28.52
N ALA A 245 -15.35 8.96 28.32
CA ALA A 245 -14.95 10.36 28.25
C ALA A 245 -14.21 10.61 26.94
N THR A 246 -14.56 11.72 26.27
CA THR A 246 -13.87 12.24 25.11
C THR A 246 -12.88 13.31 25.57
N VAL A 247 -11.61 13.14 25.23
CA VAL A 247 -10.54 14.09 25.58
C VAL A 247 -10.04 14.76 24.29
N ARG A 248 -10.12 16.09 24.25
CA ARG A 248 -9.59 16.97 23.20
C ARG A 248 -8.16 17.36 23.53
N HIS A 249 -7.24 17.05 22.63
CA HIS A 249 -5.83 17.41 22.73
C HIS A 249 -5.53 18.51 21.73
N MET A 250 -5.35 19.74 22.20
CA MET A 250 -4.92 20.87 21.36
C MET A 250 -3.42 21.11 21.55
N MET A 251 -2.69 21.15 20.44
CA MET A 251 -1.24 21.35 20.44
C MET A 251 -0.86 22.35 19.37
N SER A 252 0.07 23.25 19.70
CA SER A 252 0.53 24.33 18.83
C SER A 252 2.03 24.19 18.60
N ALA A 253 2.44 24.12 17.33
CA ALA A 253 3.84 24.13 16.95
C ALA A 253 4.37 25.57 16.83
N ASP A 254 5.69 25.75 16.87
CA ASP A 254 6.27 27.09 16.81
C ASP A 254 6.13 27.69 15.41
N THR A 255 6.27 26.84 14.38
CA THR A 255 6.20 27.25 12.98
C THR A 255 5.06 26.57 12.22
N LYS A 256 4.72 27.12 11.07
CA LYS A 256 3.73 26.54 10.15
C LYS A 256 4.22 25.19 9.63
N GLU A 257 5.51 25.12 9.31
CA GLU A 257 6.22 23.98 8.74
C GLU A 257 6.24 22.82 9.74
N GLU A 258 6.59 23.08 11.00
CA GLU A 258 6.54 22.09 12.07
C GLU A 258 5.12 21.56 12.28
N ARG A 259 4.10 22.42 12.29
CA ARG A 259 2.71 21.96 12.41
C ARG A 259 2.31 21.06 11.25
N ILE A 260 2.73 21.36 10.01
CA ILE A 260 2.47 20.51 8.84
C ILE A 260 3.18 19.15 9.01
N LEU A 261 4.44 19.15 9.43
CA LEU A 261 5.21 17.94 9.71
C LEU A 261 4.53 17.07 10.76
N TRP A 262 4.18 17.64 11.92
CA TRP A 262 3.49 16.94 13.00
C TRP A 262 2.14 16.36 12.55
N CYS A 263 1.32 17.15 11.85
CA CYS A 263 0.05 16.65 11.32
C CYS A 263 0.27 15.47 10.37
N ASN A 264 1.24 15.55 9.46
CA ASN A 264 1.55 14.48 8.52
C ASN A 264 2.02 13.21 9.23
N LYS A 265 2.93 13.33 10.20
CA LYS A 265 3.46 12.20 10.98
C LYS A 265 2.38 11.54 11.83
N VAL A 266 1.54 12.34 12.52
CA VAL A 266 0.42 11.82 13.31
C VAL A 266 -0.61 11.14 12.41
N ASN A 267 -0.97 11.73 11.27
CA ASN A 267 -1.89 11.10 10.31
C ASN A 267 -1.34 9.78 9.76
N GLN A 268 -0.06 9.74 9.41
CA GLN A 268 0.59 8.52 8.97
C GLN A 268 0.57 7.44 10.07
N ALA A 269 0.81 7.83 11.32
CA ALA A 269 0.72 6.92 12.47
C ALA A 269 -0.70 6.39 12.67
N LEU A 270 -1.71 7.26 12.59
CA LEU A 270 -3.12 6.87 12.70
C LEU A 270 -3.54 5.91 11.58
N ASP A 271 -3.13 6.17 10.34
CA ASP A 271 -3.40 5.29 9.20
C ASP A 271 -2.78 3.91 9.43
N ASN A 272 -1.53 3.84 9.88
CA ASN A 272 -0.87 2.57 10.21
C ASN A 272 -1.61 1.84 11.35
N ILE A 273 -1.85 2.52 12.47
CA ILE A 273 -2.53 1.93 13.64
C ILE A 273 -3.89 1.36 13.23
N ARG A 274 -4.70 2.12 12.49
CA ARG A 274 -6.04 1.69 12.05
C ARG A 274 -6.02 0.56 11.03
N SER A 275 -4.92 0.40 10.31
CA SER A 275 -4.79 -0.64 9.28
C SER A 275 -4.29 -1.96 9.87
N TRP A 276 -3.46 -1.90 10.90
CA TRP A 276 -2.73 -3.05 11.42
C TRP A 276 -3.15 -3.49 12.82
N GLN A 277 -3.82 -2.63 13.59
CA GLN A 277 -4.25 -2.93 14.96
C GLN A 277 -5.78 -3.05 15.01
N PRO A 278 -6.32 -4.27 15.20
CA PRO A 278 -7.77 -4.50 15.14
C PRO A 278 -8.53 -3.85 16.31
N ASP A 279 -7.85 -3.57 17.42
CA ASP A 279 -8.40 -2.92 18.61
C ASP A 279 -8.37 -1.38 18.54
N ALA A 280 -7.85 -0.80 17.46
CA ALA A 280 -7.82 0.64 17.27
C ALA A 280 -9.22 1.19 16.95
N LEU A 281 -9.58 2.30 17.59
CA LEU A 281 -10.83 2.99 17.32
C LEU A 281 -10.84 3.60 15.91
N ARG A 282 -12.02 3.59 15.30
CA ARG A 282 -12.25 4.18 13.98
C ARG A 282 -12.69 5.64 14.14
N PRO A 283 -12.48 6.48 13.10
CA PRO A 283 -12.98 7.84 13.10
C PRO A 283 -14.48 7.89 13.34
N VAL A 284 -14.92 8.82 14.18
CA VAL A 284 -16.34 9.15 14.35
C VAL A 284 -16.54 10.53 13.76
N LYS A 285 -17.54 10.70 12.90
CA LYS A 285 -17.95 12.03 12.45
C LYS A 285 -18.42 12.81 13.66
N MET A 286 -17.60 13.71 14.18
CA MET A 286 -18.04 14.68 15.17
C MET A 286 -18.97 15.65 14.44
N ASN A 287 -20.27 15.57 14.71
CA ASN A 287 -21.18 16.64 14.31
C ASN A 287 -20.78 17.87 15.13
N ASN A 288 -20.41 18.96 14.46
CA ASN A 288 -20.14 20.27 15.06
C ASN A 288 -21.41 20.95 15.61
N GLN A 289 -22.39 20.18 16.10
CA GLN A 289 -23.64 20.66 16.68
C GLN A 289 -23.74 20.15 18.12
N ALA A 290 -22.96 20.77 19.01
CA ALA A 290 -23.22 20.89 20.44
C ALA A 290 -22.01 21.60 21.05
N MET A 291 -21.95 22.91 20.83
CA MET A 291 -21.15 23.82 21.64
C MET A 291 -22.10 24.83 22.25
#